data_AF-A0A8J6NSI3-F1
#
_entry.id   AF-A0A8J6NSI3-F1
#
_cell.length_a   1.000
_cell.length_b   1.000
_cell.length_c   1.000
_cell.angle_alpha   90.00
_cell.angle_beta   90.00
_cell.angle_gamma   90.00
#
_symmetry.space_group_name_H-M   'P 1'
#
loop_
_entity.id
_entity.type
_entity.pdbx_description
1 polymer ?
#
loop_
_entity_poly.entity_id
_entity_poly.type
_entity_poly.pdbx_seq_one_letter_code
_entity_poly.pdbx_strand_id
1 'polypeptide(L)' 'MYIDPVCFMEVDPARKDYTFTYQMRTYYFCAESCRKSFEANPEKYLGQNAPKHKGWWSRYLERLNKATGGKPPKCCD' A
#
# COMPACT_ATOMS: atom_id res chain seq x y z
N MET A 1 -10.22 -11.95 2.91
CA MET A 1 -9.90 -10.53 3.11
C MET A 1 -9.30 -9.99 1.83
N TYR A 2 -10.01 -9.13 1.11
CA TYR A 2 -9.49 -8.49 -0.09
C TYR A 2 -9.31 -7.00 0.19
N ILE A 3 -8.23 -6.40 -0.31
CA ILE A 3 -7.97 -4.97 -0.17
C ILE A 3 -8.06 -4.33 -1.55
N ASP A 4 -8.83 -3.26 -1.64
CA ASP A 4 -8.92 -2.45 -2.86
C ASP A 4 -7.57 -1.76 -3.11
N PRO A 5 -6.89 -1.99 -4.24
CA PRO A 5 -5.58 -1.40 -4.52
C PRO A 5 -5.63 0.11 -4.79
N VAL A 6 -6.81 0.70 -4.99
CA VAL A 6 -6.99 2.13 -5.26
C VAL A 6 -7.13 2.93 -3.96
N CYS A 7 -7.98 2.46 -3.06
CA CYS A 7 -8.33 3.19 -1.84
C CYS A 7 -7.87 2.53 -0.54
N PHE A 8 -7.31 1.32 -0.62
CA PHE A 8 -6.85 0.51 0.52
C PHE A 8 -7.94 0.16 1.53
N MET A 9 -9.21 0.23 1.14
CA MET A 9 -10.32 -0.23 1.96
C MET A 9 -10.45 -1.75 1.88
N GLU A 10 -10.94 -2.31 2.97
CA GLU A 10 -11.31 -3.71 3.07
C GLU A 10 -12.56 -3.97 2.21
N VAL A 11 -12.48 -5.02 1.40
CA VAL A 11 -13.57 -5.49 0.57
C VAL A 11 -14.11 -6.79 1.15
N ASP A 12 -15.40 -6.76 1.49
CA ASP A 12 -16.14 -7.94 1.90
C ASP A 12 -16.20 -8.95 0.73
N PRO A 13 -15.68 -10.17 0.89
CA PRO A 13 -15.73 -11.20 -0.15
C PRO A 13 -17.14 -11.60 -0.58
N ALA A 14 -18.18 -11.28 0.21
CA ALA A 14 -19.58 -11.46 -0.18
C ALA A 14 -20.03 -10.44 -1.25
N ARG A 15 -19.41 -9.26 -1.29
CA ARG A 15 -19.64 -8.23 -2.31
C ARG A 15 -18.69 -8.44 -3.49
N LYS A 16 -19.03 -9.39 -4.37
CA LYS A 16 -18.27 -9.73 -5.59
C LYS A 16 -18.56 -8.80 -6.77
N ASP A 17 -19.30 -7.72 -6.57
CA ASP A 17 -19.90 -6.93 -7.66
C ASP A 17 -18.86 -6.17 -8.51
N TYR A 18 -17.69 -5.86 -7.94
CA TYR A 18 -16.66 -5.08 -8.62
C TYR A 18 -15.33 -5.84 -8.62
N THR A 19 -15.06 -6.56 -9.70
CA THR A 19 -13.79 -7.27 -9.91
C THR A 19 -13.17 -6.93 -11.25
N PHE A 20 -11.85 -7.06 -11.36
CA PHE A 20 -11.12 -6.88 -12.61
C PHE A 20 -9.93 -7.83 -12.66
N THR A 21 -9.79 -8.56 -13.77
CA THR A 21 -8.66 -9.47 -13.96
C THR A 21 -7.57 -8.78 -14.75
N TYR A 22 -6.39 -8.65 -14.15
CA TYR A 22 -5.20 -8.08 -14.76
C TYR A 22 -4.01 -9.00 -14.51
N GLN A 23 -3.23 -9.32 -15.56
CA GLN A 23 -2.06 -10.21 -15.48
C GLN A 23 -2.36 -11.55 -14.77
N MET A 24 -3.48 -12.20 -15.10
CA MET A 24 -3.93 -13.46 -14.48
C MET A 24 -4.20 -13.37 -12.97
N ARG A 25 -4.36 -12.16 -12.41
CA ARG A 25 -4.77 -11.92 -11.03
C ARG A 25 -6.11 -11.20 -11.01
N THR A 26 -7.03 -11.67 -10.17
CA THR A 26 -8.32 -11.01 -9.95
C THR A 26 -8.22 -10.04 -8.78
N TYR A 27 -8.50 -8.78 -9.05
CA TYR A 27 -8.57 -7.70 -8.07
C TYR A 27 -10.03 -7.42 -7.71
N TYR A 28 -10.25 -7.00 -6.47
CA TYR A 28 -11.57 -6.72 -5.90
C TYR A 28 -11.61 -5.26 -5.48
N PHE A 29 -12.74 -4.60 -5.70
CA PHE A 29 -12.90 -3.18 -5.47
C PHE A 29 -14.09 -2.89 -4.58
N CYS A 30 -13.98 -1.86 -3.74
CA CYS A 30 -15.07 -1.45 -2.85
C CYS A 30 -16.24 -0.80 -3.61
N ALA A 31 -15.96 -0.24 -4.80
CA ALA A 31 -16.90 0.50 -5.62
C ALA A 31 -16.52 0.44 -7.10
N GLU A 32 -17.50 0.69 -7.98
CA GLU A 32 -17.29 0.74 -9.43
C GLU A 32 -16.28 1.82 -9.84
N SER A 33 -16.27 2.97 -9.13
CA SER A 33 -15.32 4.06 -9.37
C SER A 33 -13.86 3.63 -9.15
N CYS A 34 -13.60 2.80 -8.14
CA CYS A 34 -12.26 2.25 -7.88
C CYS A 34 -11.87 1.26 -8.98
N ARG A 35 -12.80 0.38 -9.39
CA ARG A 35 -12.59 -0.52 -10.54
C ARG A 35 -12.22 0.26 -11.81
N LYS A 36 -12.98 1.29 -12.17
CA LYS A 36 -12.73 2.14 -13.35
C LYS A 36 -11.39 2.87 -13.27
N SER A 37 -11.05 3.39 -12.09
CA SER A 37 -9.76 4.05 -11.86
C SER A 37 -8.59 3.09 -12.04
N PHE A 38 -8.72 1.87 -11.51
CA PHE A 38 -7.73 0.81 -11.68
C PHE A 38 -7.61 0.38 -13.13
N GLU A 39 -8.73 0.12 -13.82
CA GLU A 39 -8.78 -0.25 -15.23
C GLU A 39 -8.09 0.79 -16.14
N ALA A 40 -8.24 2.08 -15.84
CA ALA A 40 -7.61 3.14 -16.61
C ALA A 40 -6.07 3.16 -16.51
N ASN A 41 -5.50 2.76 -15.36
CA ASN A 41 -4.06 2.67 -15.18
C ASN A 41 -3.67 1.68 -14.06
N PRO A 42 -3.65 0.36 -14.33
CA PRO A 42 -3.37 -0.65 -13.30
C PRO A 42 -1.96 -0.51 -12.72
N GLU A 43 -0.98 -0.17 -13.56
CA GLU A 43 0.43 -0.07 -13.15
C GLU A 43 0.67 1.00 -12.08
N LYS A 44 -0.09 2.10 -12.11
CA LYS A 44 -0.05 3.15 -11.09
C LYS A 44 -0.37 2.63 -9.68
N TYR A 45 -1.29 1.66 -9.58
CA TYR A 45 -1.74 1.11 -8.30
C TYR A 45 -0.97 -0.15 -7.89
N LEU A 46 -0.37 -0.86 -8.87
CA LEU A 46 0.42 -2.06 -8.64
C LEU A 46 1.91 -1.78 -8.41
N GLY A 47 2.41 -0.62 -8.86
CA GLY A 47 3.80 -0.21 -8.71
C GLY A 47 4.09 0.47 -7.38
N GLN A 48 4.44 -0.33 -6.35
CA GLN A 48 5.24 -0.05 -5.14
C GLN A 48 5.48 1.42 -4.70
N ASN A 49 4.47 2.26 -4.77
CA ASN A 49 4.46 3.57 -4.13
C ASN A 49 3.37 3.53 -3.05
N ALA A 50 3.50 2.56 -2.14
CA ALA A 50 3.02 2.80 -0.79
C ALA A 50 3.54 4.19 -0.41
N PRO A 51 2.68 5.10 0.09
CA PRO A 51 3.08 6.47 0.33
C PRO A 51 4.36 6.44 1.16
N LYS A 52 5.48 6.89 0.57
CA LYS A 52 6.72 7.05 1.33
C LYS A 52 6.34 7.97 2.46
N HIS A 53 6.34 7.45 3.68
CA HIS A 53 5.78 8.07 4.87
C HIS A 53 6.53 9.39 5.16
N LYS A 54 6.29 10.46 4.40
CA LYS A 54 6.91 11.78 4.59
C LYS A 54 6.24 12.53 5.76
N GLY A 55 5.97 11.81 6.84
CA GLY A 55 5.50 12.33 8.11
C GLY A 55 6.61 12.32 9.16
N TRP A 56 6.24 12.65 10.40
CA TRP A 56 7.12 12.66 11.57
C TRP A 56 8.05 11.43 11.63
N TRP A 57 7.53 10.24 11.35
CA TRP A 57 8.31 8.99 11.36
C TRP A 57 9.53 8.98 10.43
N SER A 58 9.46 9.56 9.21
CA SER A 58 10.66 9.64 8.35
C SER A 58 11.71 10.59 8.92
N ARG A 59 11.30 11.75 9.46
CA ARG A 59 12.24 12.69 10.11
C ARG A 59 12.87 12.08 11.37
N TYR A 60 12.09 11.32 12.12
CA TYR A 60 12.56 10.60 13.31
C TYR A 60 13.56 9.50 12.93
N LEU A 61 13.25 8.66 11.94
CA LEU A 61 14.15 7.62 11.44
C LEU A 61 15.46 8.20 10.87
N GLU A 62 15.41 9.32 10.16
CA GLU A 62 16.61 10.01 9.69
C GLU A 62 17.49 10.50 10.86
N ARG A 63 16.87 11.10 11.89
CA ARG A 63 17.58 11.52 13.11
C ARG A 63 18.19 10.33 13.87
N LEU A 64 17.48 9.21 13.96
CA LEU A 64 18.01 7.98 14.55
C LEU A 64 19.19 7.44 13.74
N ASN A 65 19.05 7.32 12.42
CA ASN A 65 20.14 6.85 11.55
C ASN A 65 21.37 7.74 11.65
N LYS A 66 21.20 9.06 11.77
CA LYS A 66 22.30 9.99 12.00
C LYS A 66 22.96 9.80 13.37
N ALA A 67 22.18 9.52 14.42
CA ALA A 67 22.69 9.32 15.77
C ALA A 67 23.40 7.96 15.96
N THR A 68 22.93 6.90 15.30
CA THR A 68 23.44 5.54 15.47
C THR A 68 24.30 5.05 14.30
N GLY A 69 24.43 5.83 13.23
CA GLY A 69 25.08 5.41 11.98
C GLY A 69 24.40 4.22 11.32
N GLY A 70 23.09 4.03 11.56
CA GLY A 70 22.32 2.87 11.08
C GLY A 70 22.58 1.57 11.85
N LYS A 71 23.34 1.61 12.95
CA LYS A 71 23.52 0.44 13.82
C LYS A 71 22.40 0.40 14.87
N PRO A 72 21.86 -0.78 15.20
CA PRO A 72 20.93 -0.90 16.32
C PRO A 72 21.64 -0.47 17.62
N PRO A 73 20.92 0.20 18.55
CA PRO A 73 21.49 0.52 19.85
C PRO A 73 21.98 -0.77 20.50
N LYS A 74 23.23 -0.76 20.95
CA LYS A 74 23.82 -1.91 21.62
C LYS A 74 23.10 -2.08 22.95
N CYS A 75 22.53 -3.25 23.20
CA CYS A 75 22.16 -3.63 24.56
C CYS A 75 23.46 -3.68 25.36
N CYS A 76 23.47 -3.06 26.54
CA CYS A 76 24.59 -3.19 27.47
C CYS A 76 24.67 -4.67 27.90
N ASP A 77 25.87 -5.24 27.83
CA ASP A 77 26.20 -6.57 28.38
C ASP A 77 25.96 -6.62 29.90
#